data_AF-A0A1G7UT44-F1
#
_entry.id   AF-A0A1G7UT44-F1
#
_cell.length_a   1.000
_cell.length_b   1.000
_cell.length_c   1.000
_cell.angle_alpha   90.00
_cell.angle_beta   90.00
_cell.angle_gamma   90.00
#
_symmetry.space_group_name_H-M   'P 1'
#
loop_
_entity.id
_entity.type
_entity.pdbx_description
1 polymer ?
#
loop_
_entity_poly.entity_id
_entity_poly.type
_entity_poly.pdbx_seq_one_letter_code
_entity_poly.pdbx_strand_id
1 'polypeptide(L)'
;MILRPEQHGRGARKQHGRGARTVASVALGRLTWMLAALLLLATLLAALPARAEETLRIEVGKLEILRLRQPAGTVIATNPGIIDVAVEKPTLVFLFGAQPGETELLIMNGDYEEIYHTTVVVVRPKERHVSIQRGPDQQAHFSCNPECLPVAAPSDGVGESAGGDANGGGGAAAGGDSQPKVPAPPGAAVDLGGANATETSDTVREQDTSEEPPVATVVEE
;
A
#
# COMPACT_ATOMS: atom_id res chain seq x y z
N MET A 1 90.61 17.14 -61.30
CA MET A 1 91.12 18.51 -61.51
C MET A 1 90.01 19.46 -61.09
N ILE A 2 89.97 19.81 -59.80
CA ILE A 2 90.29 21.13 -59.26
C ILE A 2 89.50 22.25 -59.97
N LEU A 3 88.52 22.84 -59.26
CA LEU A 3 88.45 24.28 -58.95
C LEU A 3 87.16 24.61 -58.14
N ARG A 4 87.38 25.00 -56.87
CA ARG A 4 86.62 26.03 -56.11
C ARG A 4 86.71 27.39 -56.86
N PRO A 5 86.08 28.53 -56.48
CA PRO A 5 85.17 28.90 -55.36
C PRO A 5 83.97 29.79 -55.88
N GLU A 6 83.01 30.31 -55.10
CA GLU A 6 82.93 31.66 -54.44
C GLU A 6 81.41 31.89 -54.22
N GLN A 7 80.84 31.74 -53.02
CA GLN A 7 80.49 32.82 -52.06
C GLN A 7 79.90 34.10 -52.67
N HIS A 8 78.57 34.25 -52.58
CA HIS A 8 77.91 35.56 -52.69
C HIS A 8 76.64 35.64 -51.83
N GLY A 9 76.49 36.75 -51.10
CA GLY A 9 75.18 37.23 -50.67
C GLY A 9 74.80 37.09 -49.19
N ARG A 10 75.57 37.73 -48.30
CA ARG A 10 75.16 37.98 -46.91
C ARG A 10 74.09 39.10 -46.88
N GLY A 11 72.82 38.72 -46.91
CA GLY A 11 71.67 39.62 -46.69
C GLY A 11 71.10 39.44 -45.29
N ALA A 12 71.46 40.34 -44.38
CA ALA A 12 70.94 40.36 -43.01
C ALA A 12 69.44 40.70 -42.97
N ARG A 13 68.62 39.85 -42.36
CA ARG A 13 67.35 40.28 -41.74
C ARG A 13 67.34 39.90 -40.27
N LYS A 14 67.31 40.96 -39.44
CA LYS A 14 67.12 40.94 -37.99
C LYS A 14 65.90 40.09 -37.63
N GLN A 15 66.11 39.03 -36.84
CA GLN A 15 65.05 38.40 -36.08
C GLN A 15 64.79 39.25 -34.84
N HIS A 16 63.71 40.03 -34.88
CA HIS A 16 63.13 40.59 -33.66
C HIS A 16 62.35 39.49 -32.96
N GLY A 17 62.75 39.20 -31.72
CA GLY A 17 62.09 38.22 -30.87
C GLY A 17 60.62 38.55 -30.58
N ARG A 18 59.83 37.49 -30.48
CA ARG A 18 58.66 37.29 -29.61
C ARG A 18 58.49 35.76 -29.61
N GLY A 19 58.78 35.06 -28.53
CA GLY A 19 58.24 35.32 -27.20
C GLY A 19 57.10 34.31 -26.99
N ALA A 20 57.49 33.14 -26.50
CA ALA A 20 56.69 32.17 -25.73
C ALA A 20 55.19 32.47 -25.60
N ARG A 21 54.36 31.84 -26.44
CA ARG A 21 52.90 31.73 -26.22
C ARG A 21 52.34 30.43 -26.82
N THR A 22 52.84 29.26 -26.41
CA THR A 22 52.31 27.97 -26.90
C THR A 22 52.23 26.87 -25.86
N VAL A 23 52.08 27.22 -24.57
CA VAL A 23 51.82 26.21 -23.52
C VAL A 23 50.49 26.44 -22.77
N ALA A 24 49.89 27.63 -22.86
CA ALA A 24 48.64 27.95 -22.15
C ALA A 24 47.35 27.45 -22.84
N SER A 25 47.41 27.00 -24.09
CA SER A 25 46.23 26.58 -24.87
C SER A 25 45.82 25.11 -24.69
N VAL A 26 46.66 24.27 -24.07
CA VAL A 26 46.33 22.85 -23.81
C VAL A 26 45.58 22.66 -22.49
N ALA A 27 45.77 23.57 -21.53
CA ALA A 27 45.13 23.48 -20.21
C ALA A 27 43.62 23.79 -20.24
N LEU A 28 43.17 24.72 -21.09
CA LEU A 28 41.75 25.06 -21.23
C LEU A 28 40.92 23.95 -21.92
N GLY A 29 41.53 23.18 -22.82
CA GLY A 29 40.85 22.04 -23.47
C GLY A 29 40.61 20.87 -22.52
N ARG A 30 41.52 20.64 -21.55
CA ARG A 30 41.39 19.58 -20.56
C ARG A 30 40.33 19.90 -19.49
N LEU A 31 40.23 21.16 -19.09
CA LEU A 31 39.24 21.61 -18.10
C LEU A 31 37.81 21.59 -18.68
N THR A 32 37.64 21.97 -19.95
CA THR A 32 36.34 21.90 -20.65
C THR A 32 35.88 20.46 -20.87
N TRP A 33 36.81 19.53 -21.16
CA TRP A 33 36.51 18.09 -21.20
C TRP A 33 36.12 17.51 -19.83
N MET A 34 36.79 17.91 -18.75
CA MET A 34 36.40 17.48 -17.41
C MET A 34 35.03 18.02 -16.99
N LEU A 35 34.72 19.28 -17.30
CA LEU A 35 33.39 19.85 -17.04
C LEU A 35 32.30 19.16 -17.88
N ALA A 36 32.56 18.87 -19.16
CA ALA A 36 31.64 18.13 -20.02
C ALA A 36 31.41 16.71 -19.51
N ALA A 37 32.48 16.00 -19.11
CA ALA A 37 32.38 14.66 -18.53
C ALA A 37 31.63 14.67 -17.19
N LEU A 38 31.84 15.69 -16.35
CA LEU A 38 31.13 15.84 -15.08
C LEU A 38 29.63 16.14 -15.31
N LEU A 39 29.29 16.97 -16.30
CA LEU A 39 27.89 17.21 -16.70
C LEU A 39 27.24 15.94 -17.27
N LEU A 40 27.96 15.17 -18.08
CA LEU A 40 27.49 13.88 -18.60
C LEU A 40 27.27 12.84 -17.48
N LEU A 41 28.15 12.80 -16.48
CA LEU A 41 27.99 11.92 -15.33
C LEU A 41 26.82 12.35 -14.43
N ALA A 42 26.65 13.67 -14.21
CA ALA A 42 25.54 14.21 -13.41
C ALA A 42 24.17 13.95 -14.06
N THR A 43 24.08 14.08 -15.39
CA THR A 43 22.83 13.74 -16.13
C THR A 43 22.52 12.24 -16.09
N LEU A 44 23.55 11.38 -16.08
CA LEU A 44 23.35 9.92 -15.95
C LEU A 44 22.88 9.51 -14.54
N LEU A 45 23.36 10.18 -13.49
CA LEU A 45 22.90 9.97 -12.11
C LEU A 45 21.52 10.55 -11.81
N ALA A 46 21.05 11.52 -12.60
CA ALA A 46 19.69 12.06 -12.43
C ALA A 46 18.59 11.14 -13.01
N ALA A 47 18.97 10.11 -13.76
CA ALA A 47 18.05 9.19 -14.43
C ALA A 47 17.74 7.91 -13.64
N LEU A 48 18.06 7.84 -12.33
CA LEU A 48 17.64 6.71 -11.52
C LEU A 48 16.10 6.69 -11.43
N PRO A 49 15.44 5.57 -11.78
CA PRO A 49 14.00 5.47 -11.61
C PRO A 49 13.70 5.55 -10.11
N ALA A 50 12.87 6.53 -9.72
CA ALA A 50 12.24 6.51 -8.42
C ALA A 50 11.43 5.22 -8.33
N ARG A 51 11.76 4.35 -7.37
CA ARG A 51 10.94 3.18 -7.03
C ARG A 51 9.67 3.73 -6.38
N ALA A 52 8.63 3.95 -7.18
CA ALA A 52 7.30 4.15 -6.63
C ALA A 52 6.87 2.82 -5.99
N GLU A 53 6.49 2.85 -4.72
CA GLU A 53 5.74 1.74 -4.14
C GLU A 53 4.49 1.51 -4.97
N GLU A 54 4.33 0.28 -5.43
CA GLU A 54 3.18 -0.12 -6.23
C GLU A 54 1.97 -0.12 -5.30
N THR A 55 1.05 0.83 -5.49
CA THR A 55 -0.18 0.93 -4.70
C THR A 55 -1.26 0.04 -5.31
N LEU A 56 -1.86 -0.83 -4.51
CA LEU A 56 -2.91 -1.73 -4.96
C LEU A 56 -4.26 -1.05 -4.84
N ARG A 57 -4.94 -0.83 -5.96
CA ARG A 57 -6.25 -0.17 -5.98
C ARG A 57 -7.38 -1.17 -6.13
N ILE A 58 -8.29 -1.21 -5.15
CA ILE A 58 -9.46 -2.11 -5.14
C ILE A 58 -10.73 -1.26 -5.05
N GLU A 59 -11.83 -1.68 -5.67
CA GLU A 59 -13.12 -1.03 -5.46
C GLU A 59 -13.92 -1.72 -4.34
N VAL A 60 -14.73 -0.95 -3.61
CA VAL A 60 -15.64 -1.51 -2.61
C VAL A 60 -16.55 -2.57 -3.24
N GLY A 61 -16.66 -3.72 -2.58
CA GLY A 61 -17.44 -4.87 -3.02
C GLY A 61 -16.80 -5.67 -4.16
N LYS A 62 -15.58 -5.31 -4.60
CA LYS A 62 -14.80 -6.11 -5.55
C LYS A 62 -13.76 -6.96 -4.85
N LEU A 63 -13.42 -8.08 -5.50
CA LEU A 63 -12.35 -8.98 -5.14
C LEU A 63 -11.15 -8.75 -6.07
N GLU A 64 -9.96 -8.67 -5.47
CA GLU A 64 -8.68 -8.70 -6.17
C GLU A 64 -7.93 -9.99 -5.82
N ILE A 65 -7.30 -10.62 -6.82
CA ILE A 65 -6.58 -11.88 -6.65
C ILE A 65 -5.09 -11.60 -6.62
N LEU A 66 -4.47 -11.81 -5.47
CA LEU A 66 -3.02 -11.68 -5.29
C LEU A 66 -2.34 -13.04 -5.42
N ARG A 67 -1.43 -13.16 -6.39
CA ARG A 67 -0.60 -14.35 -6.61
C ARG A 67 0.81 -14.10 -6.11
N LEU A 68 1.22 -14.85 -5.10
CA LEU A 68 2.53 -14.72 -4.48
C LEU A 68 3.56 -15.60 -5.20
N ARG A 69 4.82 -15.15 -5.20
CA ARG A 69 5.94 -15.91 -5.77
C ARG A 69 6.43 -17.03 -4.84
N GLN A 70 6.10 -16.95 -3.56
CA GLN A 70 6.49 -17.88 -2.51
C GLN A 70 5.30 -18.13 -1.56
N PRO A 71 5.30 -19.24 -0.81
CA PRO A 71 4.26 -19.54 0.18
C PRO A 71 4.20 -18.50 1.31
N ALA A 72 3.03 -17.93 1.56
CA ALA A 72 2.74 -17.13 2.73
C ALA A 72 2.68 -18.02 3.98
N GLY A 73 3.32 -17.58 5.05
CA GLY A 73 3.15 -18.09 6.42
C GLY A 73 2.19 -17.21 7.22
N THR A 74 2.41 -15.90 7.19
CA THR A 74 1.62 -14.92 7.96
C THR A 74 1.13 -13.80 7.06
N VAL A 75 -0.15 -13.46 7.16
CA VAL A 75 -0.79 -12.37 6.41
C VAL A 75 -1.41 -11.39 7.39
N ILE A 76 -1.05 -10.12 7.29
CA ILE A 76 -1.49 -9.05 8.19
C ILE A 76 -2.09 -7.94 7.34
N ALA A 77 -3.36 -7.64 7.60
CA ALA A 77 -4.00 -6.42 7.12
C ALA A 77 -4.04 -5.42 8.29
N THR A 78 -3.44 -4.24 8.11
CA THR A 78 -3.37 -3.22 9.16
C THR A 78 -4.75 -2.77 9.62
N ASN A 79 -5.74 -2.76 8.71
CA ASN A 79 -7.14 -2.51 9.05
C ASN A 79 -8.08 -3.50 8.32
N PRO A 80 -8.58 -4.55 9.01
CA PRO A 80 -9.50 -5.52 8.42
C PRO A 80 -10.90 -4.94 8.10
N GLY A 81 -11.22 -3.73 8.59
CA GLY A 81 -12.46 -3.02 8.23
C GLY A 81 -12.41 -2.37 6.84
N ILE A 82 -11.22 -2.12 6.31
CA ILE A 82 -11.01 -1.54 4.96
C ILE A 82 -10.86 -2.66 3.93
N ILE A 83 -10.04 -3.67 4.22
CA ILE A 83 -9.85 -4.86 3.39
C ILE A 83 -10.05 -6.14 4.19
N ASP A 84 -10.78 -7.10 3.63
CA ASP A 84 -10.86 -8.46 4.16
C ASP A 84 -9.97 -9.39 3.33
N VAL A 85 -9.33 -10.35 3.99
CA VAL A 85 -8.30 -11.19 3.38
C VAL A 85 -8.59 -12.66 3.62
N ALA A 86 -8.71 -13.42 2.53
CA ALA A 86 -8.91 -14.87 2.57
C ALA A 86 -7.75 -15.58 1.87
N VAL A 87 -7.11 -16.52 2.57
CA VAL A 87 -6.02 -17.33 2.02
C VAL A 87 -6.58 -18.67 1.58
N GLU A 88 -6.66 -18.90 0.27
CA GLU A 88 -7.13 -20.17 -0.30
C GLU A 88 -5.99 -21.16 -0.46
N LYS A 89 -4.80 -20.67 -0.84
CA LYS A 89 -3.56 -21.45 -0.94
C LYS A 89 -2.40 -20.60 -0.42
N PRO A 90 -1.28 -21.21 -0.01
CA PRO A 90 -0.12 -20.42 0.43
C PRO A 90 0.38 -19.41 -0.60
N THR A 91 0.11 -19.61 -1.89
CA THR A 91 0.50 -18.69 -2.97
C THR A 91 -0.65 -17.90 -3.58
N LEU A 92 -1.88 -18.06 -3.08
CA LEU A 92 -3.09 -17.46 -3.63
C LEU A 92 -3.92 -16.82 -2.52
N VAL A 93 -3.94 -15.49 -2.52
CA VAL A 93 -4.64 -14.67 -1.54
C VAL A 93 -5.74 -13.87 -2.22
N PHE A 94 -6.92 -13.84 -1.62
CA PHE A 94 -8.08 -13.08 -2.04
C PHE A 94 -8.22 -11.84 -1.17
N LEU A 95 -8.37 -10.68 -1.80
CA LEU A 95 -8.50 -9.38 -1.13
C LEU A 95 -9.86 -8.77 -1.48
N PHE A 96 -10.71 -8.54 -0.49
CA PHE A 96 -12.03 -7.95 -0.66
C PHE A 96 -12.03 -6.50 -0.15
N GLY A 97 -12.42 -5.55 -1.01
CA GLY A 97 -12.60 -4.15 -0.59
C GLY A 97 -13.87 -4.01 0.23
N ALA A 98 -13.76 -3.86 1.55
CA ALA A 98 -14.91 -3.74 2.44
C ALA A 98 -15.41 -2.30 2.55
N GLN A 99 -14.52 -1.35 2.84
CA GLN A 99 -14.86 0.07 3.00
C GLN A 99 -13.86 0.98 2.30
N PRO A 100 -14.27 2.17 1.84
CA PRO A 100 -13.33 3.13 1.26
C PRO A 100 -12.28 3.56 2.29
N GLY A 101 -11.01 3.58 1.89
CA GLY A 101 -9.91 3.95 2.77
C GLY A 101 -8.56 3.55 2.19
N GLU A 102 -7.51 3.86 2.93
CA GLU A 102 -6.13 3.48 2.64
C GLU A 102 -5.60 2.65 3.81
N THR A 103 -4.99 1.52 3.51
CA THR A 103 -4.44 0.59 4.50
C THR A 103 -3.21 -0.12 3.93
N GLU A 104 -2.52 -0.88 4.76
CA GLU A 104 -1.33 -1.63 4.36
C GLU A 104 -1.60 -3.13 4.48
N LEU A 105 -1.00 -3.87 3.56
CA LEU A 105 -1.00 -5.32 3.54
C LEU A 105 0.43 -5.82 3.64
N LEU A 106 0.71 -6.62 4.66
CA LEU A 106 2.00 -7.25 4.90
C LEU A 106 1.85 -8.77 4.85
N ILE A 107 2.68 -9.44 4.06
CA ILE A 107 2.71 -10.89 3.93
C ILE A 107 4.13 -11.38 4.12
N MET A 108 4.30 -12.33 5.04
CA MET A 108 5.58 -12.93 5.42
C MET A 108 5.57 -14.44 5.17
N ASN A 109 6.75 -15.04 5.02
CA ASN A 109 6.93 -16.49 4.93
C ASN A 109 6.92 -17.14 6.32
N GLY A 110 7.12 -18.46 6.37
CA GLY A 110 7.21 -19.20 7.64
C GLY A 110 8.40 -18.81 8.52
N ASP A 111 9.41 -18.14 7.94
CA ASP A 111 10.63 -17.67 8.61
C ASP A 111 10.53 -16.19 9.03
N TYR A 112 9.33 -15.58 8.92
CA TYR A 112 9.06 -14.16 9.20
C TYR A 112 9.81 -13.16 8.31
N GLU A 113 10.24 -13.59 7.12
CA GLU A 113 10.76 -12.68 6.10
C GLU A 113 9.61 -12.09 5.29
N GLU A 114 9.69 -10.78 5.03
CA GLU A 114 8.73 -10.06 4.20
C GLU A 114 8.77 -10.56 2.75
N ILE A 115 7.65 -11.12 2.28
CA ILE A 115 7.47 -11.56 0.89
C ILE A 115 6.79 -10.46 0.07
N TYR A 116 5.84 -9.74 0.67
CA TYR A 116 5.02 -8.76 0.00
C TYR A 116 4.54 -7.67 0.97
N HIS A 117 4.72 -6.43 0.57
CA HIS A 117 4.27 -5.26 1.30
C HIS A 117 3.78 -4.22 0.30
N THR A 118 2.55 -3.73 0.49
CA THR A 118 1.95 -2.71 -0.36
C THR A 118 0.91 -1.91 0.41
N THR A 119 0.75 -0.65 0.03
CA THR A 119 -0.41 0.16 0.39
C THR A 119 -1.60 -0.21 -0.50
N VAL A 120 -2.70 -0.58 0.12
CA VAL A 120 -3.98 -0.88 -0.53
C VAL A 120 -4.92 0.30 -0.38
N VAL A 121 -5.37 0.84 -1.51
CA VAL A 121 -6.33 1.94 -1.59
C VAL A 121 -7.67 1.41 -2.07
N VAL A 122 -8.65 1.37 -1.17
CA VAL A 122 -10.03 0.98 -1.49
C VAL A 122 -10.84 2.21 -1.85
N VAL A 123 -11.43 2.20 -3.03
CA VAL A 123 -12.19 3.32 -3.57
C VAL A 123 -13.64 2.96 -3.83
N ARG A 124 -14.53 3.95 -3.76
CA ARG A 124 -15.89 3.76 -4.25
C ARG A 124 -15.87 3.47 -5.75
N PRO A 125 -16.70 2.53 -6.24
CA PRO A 125 -16.90 2.35 -7.67
C PRO A 125 -17.25 3.69 -8.32
N LYS A 126 -16.48 4.11 -9.31
CA LYS A 126 -16.71 5.39 -10.00
C LYS A 126 -17.85 5.31 -11.01
N GLU A 127 -18.21 4.10 -11.41
CA GLU A 127 -19.04 3.88 -12.58
C GLU A 127 -20.43 3.38 -12.20
N ARG A 128 -21.39 3.79 -13.01
CA ARG A 128 -22.77 3.29 -13.00
C ARG A 128 -23.56 3.67 -11.75
N HIS A 129 -23.13 4.65 -10.97
CA HIS A 129 -23.97 5.25 -9.93
C HIS A 129 -24.09 6.76 -10.15
N VAL A 130 -25.32 7.26 -10.18
CA VAL A 130 -25.61 8.70 -10.29
C VAL A 130 -26.48 9.11 -9.13
N SER A 131 -26.21 10.28 -8.55
CA SER A 131 -27.08 10.91 -7.56
C SER A 131 -27.72 12.15 -8.15
N ILE A 132 -29.02 12.30 -7.92
CA ILE A 132 -29.79 13.47 -8.32
C ILE A 132 -30.28 14.15 -7.04
N GLN A 133 -29.85 15.39 -6.81
CA GLN A 133 -30.30 16.22 -5.69
C GLN A 133 -31.43 17.16 -6.16
N ARG A 134 -32.64 17.03 -5.58
CA ARG A 134 -33.82 17.84 -5.89
C ARG A 134 -34.31 18.63 -4.67
N GLY A 135 -33.44 19.45 -4.09
CA GLY A 135 -33.71 20.19 -2.85
C GLY A 135 -32.86 19.65 -1.67
N PRO A 136 -33.01 20.20 -0.46
CA PRO A 136 -32.16 19.85 0.68
C PRO A 136 -32.31 18.38 1.10
N ASP A 137 -33.54 17.84 1.09
CA ASP A 137 -33.82 16.49 1.64
C ASP A 137 -34.19 15.44 0.57
N GLN A 138 -34.04 15.77 -0.71
CA GLN A 138 -34.39 14.86 -1.81
C GLN A 138 -33.14 14.44 -2.58
N GLN A 139 -32.45 13.44 -2.06
CA GLN A 139 -31.34 12.80 -2.75
C GLN A 139 -31.77 11.43 -3.26
N ALA A 140 -31.75 11.24 -4.58
CA ALA A 140 -32.05 9.96 -5.21
C ALA A 140 -30.80 9.37 -5.85
N HIS A 141 -30.47 8.13 -5.52
CA HIS A 141 -29.36 7.40 -6.12
C HIS A 141 -29.87 6.41 -7.16
N PHE A 142 -29.16 6.25 -8.26
CA PHE A 142 -29.49 5.30 -9.32
C PHE A 142 -28.27 4.49 -9.71
N SER A 143 -28.49 3.22 -10.08
CA SER A 143 -27.49 2.36 -10.70
C SER A 143 -27.79 2.20 -12.19
N CYS A 144 -26.86 2.54 -13.09
CA CYS A 144 -27.08 2.63 -14.53
C CYS A 144 -26.29 1.57 -15.32
N ASN A 145 -26.99 0.58 -15.90
CA ASN A 145 -26.36 -0.40 -16.78
C ASN A 145 -27.38 -1.23 -17.60
N PRO A 146 -27.74 -0.89 -18.86
CA PRO A 146 -27.73 0.39 -19.58
C PRO A 146 -28.93 1.29 -19.26
N GLU A 147 -29.95 0.76 -18.59
CA GLU A 147 -31.04 1.55 -17.98
C GLU A 147 -30.71 1.88 -16.52
N CYS A 148 -31.22 3.00 -16.01
CA CYS A 148 -30.97 3.45 -14.64
C CYS A 148 -32.09 3.03 -13.69
N LEU A 149 -31.75 2.23 -12.68
CA LEU A 149 -32.67 1.76 -11.65
C LEU A 149 -32.40 2.52 -10.33
N PRO A 150 -33.44 2.94 -9.59
CA PRO A 150 -33.24 3.58 -8.29
C PRO A 150 -32.64 2.60 -7.29
N VAL A 151 -31.68 3.07 -6.47
CA VAL A 151 -31.09 2.32 -5.37
C VAL A 151 -31.31 3.09 -4.06
N ALA A 152 -31.48 2.36 -2.96
CA ALA A 152 -31.55 2.98 -1.64
C ALA A 152 -30.30 3.84 -1.40
N ALA A 153 -30.49 5.01 -0.80
CA ALA A 153 -29.35 5.84 -0.40
C ALA A 153 -28.46 5.02 0.55
N PRO A 154 -27.12 5.12 0.45
CA PRO A 154 -26.23 4.55 1.44
C PRO A 154 -26.64 5.09 2.82
N SER A 155 -27.16 4.22 3.69
CA SER A 155 -27.49 4.61 5.05
C SER A 155 -26.18 4.75 5.82
N ASP A 156 -25.70 5.97 5.99
CA ASP A 156 -24.59 6.30 6.88
C ASP A 156 -25.04 6.08 8.33
N GLY A 157 -25.25 4.84 8.77
CA GLY A 157 -25.36 4.41 10.17
C GLY A 157 -26.39 5.11 11.08
N VAL A 158 -27.22 6.02 10.59
CA VAL A 158 -28.29 6.67 11.34
C VAL A 158 -29.58 6.03 10.88
N GLY A 159 -29.98 5.00 11.61
CA GLY A 159 -31.31 4.42 11.46
C GLY A 159 -32.35 5.45 11.87
N GLU A 160 -32.89 6.15 10.88
CA GLU A 160 -34.20 6.79 11.00
C GLU A 160 -35.06 6.22 9.88
N SER A 161 -35.79 5.16 10.22
CA SER A 161 -36.81 4.60 9.34
C SER A 161 -38.12 5.37 9.50
N ALA A 162 -38.70 5.65 8.33
CA ALA A 162 -40.14 5.74 8.06
C ALA A 162 -40.85 7.09 8.28
N GLY A 163 -41.25 7.66 7.14
CA GLY A 163 -42.42 8.51 6.97
C GLY A 163 -42.73 8.68 5.48
N GLY A 164 -43.29 7.64 4.84
CA GLY A 164 -43.68 7.70 3.42
C GLY A 164 -44.80 6.71 3.10
N ASP A 165 -45.96 7.26 2.80
CA ASP A 165 -47.27 6.61 2.70
C ASP A 165 -47.37 5.45 1.69
N ALA A 166 -48.02 4.38 2.11
CA ALA A 166 -48.39 3.25 1.28
C ALA A 166 -49.71 3.53 0.53
N ASN A 167 -49.70 3.48 -0.81
CA ASN A 167 -50.90 3.21 -1.59
C ASN A 167 -50.61 2.37 -2.84
N GLY A 168 -50.96 1.08 -2.75
CA GLY A 168 -51.69 0.32 -3.77
C GLY A 168 -50.97 -0.17 -5.04
N GLY A 169 -50.74 -1.49 -5.13
CA GLY A 169 -50.54 -2.18 -6.41
C GLY A 169 -49.88 -3.55 -6.29
N GLY A 170 -50.69 -4.62 -6.25
CA GLY A 170 -50.26 -5.98 -5.94
C GLY A 170 -49.30 -6.64 -6.94
N GLY A 171 -48.50 -7.57 -6.41
CA GLY A 171 -47.64 -8.47 -7.17
C GLY A 171 -46.95 -9.45 -6.23
N ALA A 172 -47.52 -10.64 -6.10
CA ALA A 172 -46.97 -11.73 -5.32
C ALA A 172 -45.64 -12.21 -5.92
N ALA A 173 -44.59 -12.25 -5.11
CA ALA A 173 -43.41 -13.05 -5.39
C ALA A 173 -42.88 -13.62 -4.08
N ALA A 174 -43.00 -14.94 -3.93
CA ALA A 174 -42.28 -15.71 -2.93
C ALA A 174 -40.77 -15.56 -3.21
N GLY A 175 -40.03 -14.95 -2.28
CA GLY A 175 -38.57 -14.90 -2.29
C GLY A 175 -38.10 -15.47 -0.97
N GLY A 176 -37.84 -16.78 -0.96
CA GLY A 176 -37.24 -17.45 0.19
C GLY A 176 -35.86 -16.90 0.48
N ASP A 177 -35.52 -16.92 1.76
CA ASP A 177 -34.27 -16.48 2.38
C ASP A 177 -33.12 -17.37 1.89
N SER A 178 -32.72 -17.20 0.65
CA SER A 178 -31.56 -17.87 0.07
C SER A 178 -30.37 -16.95 0.25
N GLN A 179 -29.99 -16.71 1.51
CA GLN A 179 -28.63 -16.30 1.79
C GLN A 179 -27.72 -17.41 1.24
N PRO A 180 -26.82 -17.15 0.28
CA PRO A 180 -25.81 -18.13 -0.06
C PRO A 180 -24.96 -18.29 1.19
N LYS A 181 -25.20 -19.37 1.94
CA LYS A 181 -24.27 -19.85 2.95
C LYS A 181 -23.03 -20.27 2.19
N VAL A 182 -22.13 -19.32 1.94
CA VAL A 182 -20.77 -19.60 1.50
C VAL A 182 -20.21 -20.50 2.59
N PRO A 183 -19.88 -21.77 2.30
CA PRO A 183 -19.20 -22.58 3.28
C PRO A 183 -17.90 -21.86 3.62
N ALA A 184 -17.71 -21.56 4.91
CA ALA A 184 -16.43 -21.13 5.41
C ALA A 184 -15.37 -22.12 4.88
N PRO A 185 -14.27 -21.64 4.27
CA PRO A 185 -13.21 -22.54 3.85
C PRO A 185 -12.70 -23.31 5.08
N PRO A 186 -12.53 -24.65 5.00
CA PRO A 186 -11.93 -25.41 6.08
C PRO A 186 -10.45 -25.00 6.21
N GLY A 187 -10.12 -24.12 7.15
CA GLY A 187 -8.73 -23.76 7.39
C GLY A 187 -8.44 -22.59 8.35
N ALA A 188 -9.39 -21.69 8.60
CA ALA A 188 -9.16 -20.57 9.52
C ALA A 188 -9.53 -20.92 10.97
N ALA A 189 -8.83 -21.89 11.54
CA ALA A 189 -8.69 -22.02 12.99
C ALA A 189 -7.19 -21.99 13.28
N VAL A 190 -6.62 -20.77 13.30
CA VAL A 190 -5.37 -20.57 14.03
C VAL A 190 -5.79 -20.46 15.49
N ASP A 191 -5.65 -21.60 16.17
CA ASP A 191 -5.70 -21.73 17.61
C ASP A 191 -4.72 -20.73 18.22
N LEU A 192 -5.24 -19.64 18.79
CA LEU A 192 -4.47 -18.83 19.73
C LEU A 192 -4.36 -19.66 21.00
N GLY A 193 -3.24 -20.38 21.11
CA GLY A 193 -2.93 -21.30 22.19
C GLY A 193 -3.32 -20.77 23.57
N GLY A 194 -4.42 -21.30 24.10
CA GLY A 194 -4.69 -21.33 25.52
C GLY A 194 -3.84 -22.44 26.14
N ALA A 195 -2.73 -22.07 26.77
CA ALA A 195 -1.92 -22.99 27.55
C ALA A 195 -2.76 -23.57 28.70
N ASN A 196 -3.17 -24.84 28.57
CA ASN A 196 -3.60 -25.64 29.71
C ASN A 196 -2.39 -26.44 30.20
N ALA A 197 -1.68 -25.89 31.19
CA ALA A 197 -0.75 -26.65 32.00
C ALA A 197 -1.55 -27.34 33.12
N THR A 198 -1.85 -28.62 32.92
CA THR A 198 -2.23 -29.53 34.00
C THR A 198 -0.98 -30.29 34.43
N GLU A 199 -0.28 -29.78 35.44
CA GLU A 199 0.66 -30.58 36.22
C GLU A 199 0.47 -30.25 37.71
N THR A 200 -0.15 -31.21 38.39
CA THR A 200 0.15 -31.72 39.73
C THR A 200 1.12 -30.90 40.57
N SER A 201 0.64 -30.33 41.68
CA SER A 201 1.49 -29.92 42.79
C SER A 201 0.80 -30.21 44.10
N ASP A 202 1.25 -31.32 44.67
CA ASP A 202 1.04 -31.78 46.04
C ASP A 202 2.03 -31.03 46.96
N THR A 203 1.64 -30.85 48.22
CA THR A 203 2.43 -30.33 49.35
C THR A 203 2.95 -28.88 49.29
N VAL A 204 2.47 -28.03 50.22
CA VAL A 204 3.25 -27.52 51.36
C VAL A 204 2.33 -26.67 52.25
N ARG A 205 2.49 -26.92 53.54
CA ARG A 205 1.82 -26.40 54.72
C ARG A 205 2.62 -25.20 55.26
N GLU A 206 1.97 -24.39 56.12
CA GLU A 206 2.52 -23.28 56.92
C GLU A 206 2.86 -22.02 56.11
N GLN A 207 2.70 -20.79 56.59
CA GLN A 207 2.14 -20.13 57.78
C GLN A 207 2.22 -18.65 57.34
N ASP A 208 1.17 -17.84 57.53
CA ASP A 208 1.45 -16.47 57.95
C ASP A 208 0.22 -15.88 58.65
N THR A 209 0.45 -15.64 59.92
CA THR A 209 -0.31 -14.86 60.87
C THR A 209 -0.10 -13.37 60.61
N SER A 210 -1.18 -12.59 60.60
CA SER A 210 -1.26 -11.22 61.17
C SER A 210 -2.64 -10.66 60.81
N GLU A 211 -3.52 -10.51 61.82
CA GLU A 211 -3.84 -9.23 62.49
C GLU A 211 -4.98 -8.51 61.75
N GLU A 212 -6.26 -8.63 62.14
CA GLU A 212 -7.00 -8.00 63.27
C GLU A 212 -8.18 -7.20 62.64
N PRO A 213 -9.19 -6.69 63.38
CA PRO A 213 -10.35 -7.37 63.98
C PRO A 213 -11.71 -6.89 63.35
N PRO A 214 -12.88 -7.36 63.84
CA PRO A 214 -14.15 -7.30 63.09
C PRO A 214 -15.00 -6.04 63.39
N VAL A 215 -15.67 -5.53 62.36
CA VAL A 215 -16.82 -4.61 62.52
C VAL A 215 -18.11 -5.43 62.47
N ALA A 216 -18.79 -5.49 63.62
CA ALA A 216 -20.13 -6.02 63.77
C ALA A 216 -21.17 -5.10 63.13
N THR A 217 -22.12 -5.65 62.38
CA THR A 217 -23.48 -5.08 62.23
C THR A 217 -24.49 -6.20 61.91
N VAL A 218 -25.29 -6.57 62.92
CA VAL A 218 -26.77 -6.47 63.01
C VAL A 218 -27.56 -7.51 62.18
N VAL A 219 -28.18 -8.46 62.90
CA VAL A 219 -29.33 -9.28 62.47
C VAL A 219 -30.37 -9.19 63.59
N GLU A 220 -31.58 -8.74 63.23
CA GLU A 220 -32.93 -8.86 63.86
C GLU A 220 -33.08 -8.64 65.40
N GLU A 221 -34.03 -7.87 65.94
CA GLU A 221 -35.46 -7.64 65.65
C GLU A 221 -35.87 -6.22 66.09
#